data_AF-A0A7Z0I1B4-F1
#
_entry.id   AF-A0A7Z0I1B4-F1
#
_cell.length_a   1.000
_cell.length_b   1.000
_cell.length_c   1.000
_cell.angle_alpha   90.00
_cell.angle_beta   90.00
_cell.angle_gamma   90.00
#
_symmetry.space_group_name_H-M   'P 1'
#
loop_
_entity.id
_entity.type
_entity.pdbx_description
1 polymer ?
#
loop_
_entity_poly.entity_id
_entity_poly.type
_entity_poly.pdbx_seq_one_letter_code
_entity_poly.pdbx_strand_id
1 'polypeptide(L)'
;MTATTVQFRKPRAGNDGLIGLWGRLIHRDPESYDIWLEERDMTIITAALMRLNERQLNRLGLSRATLALDVEDLTRRAERDAELTADILRIVEDSDRGPEHRHSPATHAIAAE
;
A
#
# COMPACT_ATOMS: atom_id res chain seq x y z
N MET A 1 35.59 26.09 6.34
CA MET A 1 34.41 25.19 6.28
C MET A 1 33.17 26.07 6.32
N THR A 2 32.53 26.31 5.16
CA THR A 2 31.36 27.19 5.04
C THR A 2 30.08 26.36 5.21
N ALA A 3 29.30 26.68 6.25
CA ALA A 3 28.00 26.06 6.48
C ALA A 3 26.97 26.64 5.50
N THR A 4 26.50 25.82 4.56
CA THR A 4 25.41 26.18 3.65
C THR A 4 24.08 26.03 4.39
N THR A 5 23.49 27.16 4.79
CA THR A 5 22.13 27.23 5.32
C THR A 5 21.12 26.90 4.22
N VAL A 6 20.46 25.75 4.32
CA VAL A 6 19.34 25.38 3.45
C VAL A 6 18.11 26.15 3.93
N GLN A 7 17.75 27.22 3.22
CA GLN A 7 16.50 27.93 3.46
C GLN A 7 15.31 27.10 2.96
N PHE A 8 14.53 26.58 3.90
CA PHE A 8 13.27 25.91 3.62
C PHE A 8 12.27 26.93 3.07
N ARG A 9 11.99 26.87 1.77
CA ARG A 9 10.99 27.71 1.13
C ARG A 9 9.60 27.36 1.65
N LYS A 10 8.96 28.33 2.30
CA LYS A 10 7.56 28.29 2.74
C LYS A 10 6.63 28.00 1.54
N PRO A 11 5.80 26.95 1.55
CA PRO A 11 4.83 26.72 0.48
C PRO A 11 3.77 27.83 0.48
N ARG A 12 3.44 28.32 -0.72
CA ARG A 12 2.43 29.36 -0.95
C ARG A 12 1.06 28.79 -0.62
N ALA A 13 0.31 29.50 0.23
CA ALA A 13 -1.07 29.20 0.55
C ALA A 13 -1.97 29.39 -0.68
N GLY A 14 -2.24 28.29 -1.39
CA GLY A 14 -3.27 28.22 -2.43
C GLY A 14 -3.96 26.87 -2.30
N ASN A 15 -5.20 26.87 -1.82
CA ASN A 15 -6.12 25.71 -1.69
C ASN A 15 -5.65 24.47 -0.90
N ASP A 16 -4.37 24.34 -0.56
CA ASP A 16 -3.82 23.28 0.31
C ASP A 16 -4.32 23.34 1.75
N GLY A 17 -4.92 24.46 2.15
CA GLY A 17 -5.41 24.69 3.51
C GLY A 17 -6.52 23.72 3.90
N LEU A 18 -7.45 23.41 2.99
CA LEU A 18 -8.55 22.48 3.24
C LEU A 18 -8.06 21.04 3.19
N ILE A 19 -7.26 20.66 2.19
CA ILE A 19 -6.67 19.31 2.08
C ILE A 19 -5.78 19.01 3.29
N GLY A 20 -4.97 19.98 3.74
CA GLY A 20 -4.16 19.85 4.96
C GLY A 20 -4.96 19.93 6.26
N LEU A 21 -6.18 20.49 6.26
CA LEU A 21 -7.08 20.48 7.41
C LEU A 21 -7.81 19.14 7.53
N TRP A 22 -8.33 18.61 6.42
CA TRP A 22 -8.93 17.28 6.35
C TRP A 22 -7.89 16.18 6.61
N GLY A 23 -6.68 16.30 6.04
CA GLY A 23 -5.58 15.37 6.35
C GLY A 23 -5.27 15.31 7.85
N ARG A 24 -5.21 16.46 8.54
CA ARG A 24 -5.00 16.51 10.00
C ARG A 24 -6.17 15.97 10.82
N LEU A 25 -7.40 16.07 10.33
CA LEU A 25 -8.58 15.54 10.99
C LEU A 25 -8.69 14.02 10.84
N ILE A 26 -8.30 13.50 9.67
CA ILE A 26 -8.31 12.07 9.33
C ILE A 26 -7.13 11.33 9.98
N HIS A 27 -5.98 11.99 10.22
CA HIS A 27 -4.82 11.41 10.94
C HIS A 27 -5.10 10.89 12.37
N ARG A 28 -6.31 11.08 12.89
CA ARG A 28 -6.71 10.55 14.20
C ARG A 28 -6.96 9.05 14.17
N ASP A 29 -7.29 8.49 13.01
CA ASP A 29 -7.51 7.07 12.80
C ASP A 29 -6.72 6.58 11.57
N PRO A 30 -5.71 5.70 11.76
CA PRO A 30 -4.87 5.20 10.66
C PRO A 30 -5.68 4.53 9.55
N GLU A 31 -6.70 3.74 9.88
CA GLU A 31 -7.52 3.04 8.88
C GLU A 31 -8.32 4.03 8.02
N SER A 32 -8.95 5.02 8.65
CA SER A 32 -9.64 6.09 7.93
C SER A 32 -8.70 6.91 7.03
N TYR A 33 -7.43 7.05 7.42
CA TYR A 33 -6.43 7.73 6.61
C TYR A 33 -6.03 6.94 5.38
N ASP A 34 -5.81 5.64 5.52
CA ASP A 34 -5.44 4.77 4.41
C ASP A 34 -6.57 4.68 3.39
N ILE A 35 -7.83 4.55 3.83
CA ILE A 35 -9.01 4.57 2.95
C ILE A 35 -9.10 5.90 2.18
N TRP A 36 -8.93 7.03 2.87
CA TRP A 36 -8.96 8.34 2.21
C TRP A 36 -7.83 8.51 1.20
N LEU A 37 -6.64 8.02 1.53
CA LEU A 37 -5.47 8.08 0.66
C LEU A 37 -5.69 7.26 -0.61
N GLU A 38 -6.23 6.05 -0.47
CA GLU A 38 -6.59 5.17 -1.57
C GLU A 38 -7.63 5.82 -2.49
N GLU A 39 -8.73 6.35 -1.96
CA GLU A 39 -9.78 7.01 -2.74
C GLU A 39 -9.23 8.22 -3.51
N ARG A 40 -8.38 9.02 -2.86
CA ARG A 40 -7.73 10.18 -3.47
C ARG A 40 -6.81 9.75 -4.62
N ASP A 41 -5.95 8.78 -4.39
CA ASP A 41 -4.97 8.34 -5.38
C ASP A 41 -5.66 7.68 -6.57
N MET A 42 -6.72 6.89 -6.33
CA MET A 42 -7.58 6.33 -7.39
C MET A 42 -8.18 7.42 -8.28
N THR A 43 -8.69 8.48 -7.66
CA THR A 43 -9.27 9.63 -8.37
C THR A 43 -8.21 10.33 -9.24
N ILE A 44 -7.01 10.54 -8.70
CA ILE A 44 -5.90 11.20 -9.41
C ILE A 44 -5.42 10.33 -10.59
N ILE A 45 -5.22 9.04 -10.37
CA ILE A 45 -4.77 8.10 -11.41
C ILE A 45 -5.79 8.02 -12.54
N THR A 46 -7.07 7.86 -12.21
CA THR A 46 -8.15 7.81 -13.20
C THR A 46 -8.18 9.11 -14.02
N ALA A 47 -8.12 10.27 -13.37
CA ALA A 47 -8.08 11.55 -14.05
C ALA A 47 -6.83 11.71 -14.95
N ALA A 48 -5.68 11.17 -14.54
CA ALA A 48 -4.47 11.16 -15.36
C ALA A 48 -4.63 10.26 -16.60
N LEU A 49 -5.19 9.06 -16.45
CA LEU A 49 -5.48 8.15 -17.57
C LEU A 49 -6.54 8.74 -18.53
N MET A 50 -7.51 9.49 -18.00
CA MET A 50 -8.49 10.22 -18.79
C MET A 50 -7.86 11.25 -19.74
N ARG A 51 -6.70 11.81 -19.39
CA ARG A 51 -5.99 12.82 -20.19
C ARG A 51 -5.09 12.27 -21.28
N LEU A 52 -4.75 10.98 -21.23
CA LEU A 52 -3.91 10.34 -22.25
C LEU A 52 -4.63 10.26 -23.60
N ASN A 53 -3.91 10.04 -24.70
CA ASN A 53 -4.55 9.70 -25.98
C ASN A 53 -4.67 8.16 -26.15
N GLU A 54 -5.42 7.72 -27.16
CA GLU A 54 -5.68 6.29 -27.38
C GLU A 54 -4.40 5.48 -27.58
N ARG A 55 -3.41 6.03 -28.28
CA ARG A 55 -2.12 5.36 -28.50
C ARG A 55 -1.35 5.19 -27.19
N GLN A 56 -1.41 6.16 -26.29
CA GLN A 56 -0.78 6.08 -24.97
C GLN A 56 -1.49 5.07 -24.08
N LEU A 57 -2.83 5.03 -24.10
CA LEU A 57 -3.60 4.01 -23.38
C LEU A 57 -3.31 2.61 -23.90
N ASN A 58 -3.31 2.42 -25.22
CA ASN A 58 -3.00 1.12 -25.83
C ASN A 58 -1.60 0.61 -25.46
N ARG A 59 -0.62 1.51 -25.25
CA ARG A 59 0.72 1.12 -24.76
C ARG A 59 0.71 0.60 -23.32
N LEU A 60 -0.28 1.01 -22.53
CA LEU A 60 -0.53 0.50 -21.19
C LEU A 60 -1.45 -0.73 -21.20
N GLY A 61 -1.89 -1.19 -22.38
CA GLY A 61 -2.86 -2.28 -22.52
C GLY A 61 -4.30 -1.86 -22.17
N LEU A 62 -4.58 -0.56 -22.15
CA LEU A 62 -5.88 0.01 -21.80
C LEU A 62 -6.58 0.55 -23.05
N SER A 63 -7.91 0.59 -23.03
CA SER A 63 -8.73 1.23 -24.07
C SER A 63 -9.61 2.31 -23.49
N ARG A 64 -9.82 3.41 -24.21
CA ARG A 64 -10.72 4.47 -23.74
C ARG A 64 -12.15 3.97 -23.53
N ALA A 65 -12.59 3.03 -24.38
CA ALA A 65 -13.94 2.48 -24.32
C ALA A 65 -14.18 1.64 -23.07
N THR A 66 -13.13 1.02 -22.52
CA THR A 66 -13.19 0.12 -21.36
C THR A 66 -12.51 0.69 -20.12
N LEU A 67 -12.00 1.93 -20.17
CA LEU A 67 -11.10 2.47 -19.16
C LEU A 67 -11.63 2.38 -17.73
N ALA A 68 -12.92 2.60 -17.52
CA ALA A 68 -13.53 2.47 -16.18
C ALA A 68 -13.43 1.03 -15.65
N LEU A 69 -13.69 0.03 -16.50
CA LEU A 69 -13.55 -1.38 -16.18
C LEU A 69 -12.09 -1.77 -16.02
N ASP A 70 -11.21 -1.24 -16.87
CA ASP A 70 -9.78 -1.53 -16.82
C ASP A 70 -9.14 -0.98 -15.53
N VAL A 71 -9.53 0.22 -15.09
CA VAL A 71 -9.08 0.79 -13.80
C VAL A 71 -9.59 -0.06 -12.64
N GLU A 72 -10.86 -0.45 -12.64
CA GLU A 72 -11.41 -1.31 -11.60
C GLU A 72 -10.70 -2.67 -11.55
N ASP A 73 -10.38 -3.26 -12.70
CA ASP A 73 -9.64 -4.52 -12.76
C ASP A 73 -8.19 -4.36 -12.30
N LEU A 74 -7.53 -3.23 -12.60
CA LEU A 74 -6.20 -2.92 -12.08
C LEU A 74 -6.20 -2.84 -10.55
N THR A 75 -7.21 -2.20 -9.95
CA THR A 75 -7.37 -2.13 -8.49
C THR A 75 -7.49 -3.54 -7.89
N ARG A 76 -8.41 -4.36 -8.40
CA ARG A 76 -8.60 -5.74 -7.91
C ARG A 76 -7.36 -6.61 -8.05
N ARG A 77 -6.57 -6.39 -9.11
CA ARG A 77 -5.29 -7.10 -9.30
C ARG A 77 -4.25 -6.64 -8.27
N ALA A 78 -4.16 -5.34 -8.01
CA ALA A 78 -3.25 -4.79 -7.01
C ALA A 78 -3.58 -5.29 -5.59
N GLU A 79 -4.86 -5.33 -5.22
CA GLU A 79 -5.33 -5.91 -3.95
C GLU A 79 -4.90 -7.38 -3.81
N ARG A 80 -5.16 -8.19 -4.84
CA ARG A 80 -4.78 -9.60 -4.86
C ARG A 80 -3.26 -9.80 -4.76
N ASP A 81 -2.48 -8.99 -5.47
CA ASP A 81 -1.02 -9.09 -5.43
C ASP A 81 -0.48 -8.68 -4.05
N ALA A 82 -1.13 -7.73 -3.37
CA ALA A 82 -0.80 -7.34 -2.00
C ALA A 82 -1.11 -8.49 -1.01
N GLU A 83 -2.28 -9.11 -1.12
CA GLU A 83 -2.66 -10.29 -0.31
C GLU A 83 -1.66 -11.44 -0.53
N LEU A 84 -1.34 -11.74 -1.78
CA LEU A 84 -0.38 -12.79 -2.12
C LEU A 84 1.01 -12.49 -1.56
N THR A 85 1.45 -11.23 -1.65
CA THR A 85 2.74 -10.80 -1.09
C THR A 85 2.76 -10.97 0.43
N ALA A 86 1.68 -10.59 1.12
CA ALA A 86 1.57 -10.78 2.57
C ALA A 86 1.61 -12.27 2.94
N ASP A 87 0.93 -13.13 2.19
CA ASP A 87 0.97 -14.58 2.38
C ASP A 87 2.36 -15.17 2.16
N ILE A 88 3.05 -14.75 1.10
CA ILE A 88 4.43 -15.19 0.83
C ILE A 88 5.36 -14.75 1.97
N LEU A 89 5.26 -13.51 2.42
CA LEU A 89 6.08 -13.00 3.54
C LEU A 89 5.82 -13.79 4.82
N ARG A 90 4.56 -14.12 5.11
CA ARG A 90 4.19 -14.97 6.26
C ARG A 90 4.80 -16.37 6.16
N ILE A 91 4.74 -17.01 4.98
CA ILE A 91 5.33 -18.33 4.76
C ILE A 91 6.85 -18.29 4.95
N VAL A 92 7.52 -17.25 4.45
CA VAL A 92 8.97 -17.06 4.61
C VAL A 92 9.31 -16.88 6.09
N GLU A 93 8.55 -16.05 6.82
CA GLU A 93 8.76 -15.84 8.25
C GLU A 93 8.55 -17.12 9.07
N ASP A 94 7.52 -17.91 8.76
CA ASP A 94 7.26 -19.19 9.43
C ASP A 94 8.32 -20.25 9.07
N SER A 95 8.91 -20.17 7.88
CA SER A 95 10.00 -21.06 7.45
C SER A 95 11.33 -20.72 8.14
N ASP A 96 11.60 -19.43 8.38
CA ASP A 96 12.78 -18.96 9.13
C ASP A 96 12.70 -19.27 10.63
N ARG A 97 11.49 -19.48 11.18
CA ARG A 97 11.29 -19.81 12.60
C ARG A 97 11.66 -21.24 13.00
N GLY A 98 11.96 -22.14 12.03
CA GLY A 98 12.54 -23.47 12.27
C GLY A 98 11.70 -24.44 13.15
N PRO A 99 11.99 -25.76 13.14
CA PRO A 99 11.23 -26.75 13.91
C PRO A 99 11.55 -26.80 15.43
N GLU A 100 12.19 -25.78 16.01
CA GLU A 100 12.74 -25.88 17.39
C GLU A 100 11.70 -25.85 18.53
N HIS A 101 10.40 -25.76 18.24
CA HIS A 101 9.34 -25.86 19.26
C HIS A 101 8.52 -27.16 19.21
N ARG A 102 8.98 -28.19 18.47
CA ARG A 102 8.35 -29.51 18.48
C ARG A 102 9.20 -30.58 19.18
N HIS A 103 9.79 -30.24 20.33
CA HIS A 103 10.27 -31.23 21.30
C HIS A 103 9.92 -30.77 22.71
N SER A 104 8.69 -31.04 23.13
CA SER A 104 8.45 -31.27 24.55
C SER A 104 9.06 -32.65 24.86
N PRO A 105 10.08 -32.75 25.73
CA PRO A 105 10.52 -34.06 26.18
C PRO A 105 9.38 -34.64 27.00
N ALA A 106 8.67 -35.62 26.45
CA ALA A 106 7.84 -36.50 27.23
C ALA A 106 8.76 -37.15 28.27
N THR A 107 8.71 -36.64 29.50
CA THR A 107 9.30 -37.26 30.67
C THR A 107 8.63 -38.62 30.86
N HIS A 108 9.16 -39.65 30.21
CA HIS A 108 8.85 -41.03 30.55
C HIS A 108 9.44 -41.26 31.95
N ALA A 109 8.60 -41.14 32.96
CA ALA A 109 8.87 -41.68 34.28
C ALA A 109 9.04 -43.19 34.14
N ILE A 110 10.29 -43.64 34.24
CA ILE A 110 10.63 -45.05 34.41
C ILE A 110 10.18 -45.41 35.84
N ALA A 111 9.04 -46.09 35.95
CA ALA A 111 8.67 -46.79 37.17
C ALA A 111 9.59 -48.01 37.29
N ALA A 112 10.44 -47.99 38.31
CA ALA A 112 11.14 -49.19 38.77
C ALA A 112 10.15 -50.03 39.56
N GLU A 113 9.88 -51.25 39.08
CA GLU A 113 9.43 -52.39 39.87
C GLU A 113 10.56 -53.42 39.91
#